data_AF-A0A4T0A3S7-F1
#
_entry.id   AF-A0A4T0A3S7-F1
#
_cell.length_a   1.000
_cell.length_b   1.000
_cell.length_c   1.000
_cell.angle_alpha   90.00
_cell.angle_beta   90.00
_cell.angle_gamma   90.00
#
_symmetry.space_group_name_H-M   'P 1'
#
loop_
_entity.id
_entity.type
_entity.pdbx_description
1 polymer ?
#
loop_
_entity_poly.entity_id
_entity_poly.type
_entity_poly.pdbx_seq_one_letter_code
_entity_poly.pdbx_strand_id
1 'polypeptide(L)'
;MAKPPTDPRLQRCLTRLEHLFASWEECNGKPDNHRKDDTEALFEDAYILPTKIFSLERKEQDIKNKLAKLEEVLESITARMNEVDLDDPQCYDLHQAREIKLEDKSGKSEDVFLLDDPQYYALYHEREGAVEEQQRLTEEHSSVLAEMAKSKETSDQAMEINMEILEERHELEWFGRILDHIEPS
;
A
#
# COMPACT_ATOMS: atom_id res chain seq x y z
N MET A 1 -30.15 -56.81 14.62
CA MET A 1 -31.01 -55.62 14.81
C MET A 1 -30.35 -54.47 14.07
N ALA A 2 -31.02 -53.86 13.09
CA ALA A 2 -30.50 -52.66 12.44
C ALA A 2 -30.54 -51.50 13.44
N LYS A 3 -29.43 -50.76 13.61
CA LYS A 3 -29.44 -49.51 14.38
C LYS A 3 -30.52 -48.59 13.76
N PRO A 4 -31.39 -47.98 14.57
CA PRO A 4 -32.36 -47.02 14.05
C PRO A 4 -31.60 -45.91 13.31
N PRO A 5 -32.16 -45.33 12.23
CA PRO A 5 -31.51 -44.25 11.51
C PRO A 5 -31.30 -43.10 12.50
N THR A 6 -30.03 -42.77 12.77
CA THR A 6 -29.67 -41.70 13.68
C THR A 6 -30.20 -40.40 13.10
N ASP A 7 -31.00 -39.66 13.89
CA ASP A 7 -31.49 -38.33 13.49
C ASP A 7 -30.28 -37.44 13.13
N PRO A 8 -30.19 -36.91 11.90
CA PRO A 8 -29.10 -36.04 11.49
C PRO A 8 -28.91 -34.82 12.39
N ARG A 9 -29.99 -34.32 13.01
CA ARG A 9 -29.92 -33.21 13.97
C ARG A 9 -29.21 -33.63 15.25
N LEU A 10 -29.54 -34.82 15.76
CA LEU A 10 -28.90 -35.39 16.94
C LEU A 10 -27.41 -35.67 16.68
N GLN A 11 -27.07 -36.20 15.50
CA GLN A 11 -25.67 -36.40 15.14
C GLN A 11 -24.88 -35.09 15.14
N ARG A 12 -25.42 -34.01 14.55
CA ARG A 12 -24.77 -32.69 14.60
C ARG A 12 -24.58 -32.18 16.02
N CYS A 13 -25.56 -32.36 16.90
CA CYS A 13 -25.46 -31.93 18.31
C CYS A 13 -24.37 -32.72 19.05
N LEU A 14 -24.32 -34.04 18.86
CA LEU A 14 -23.30 -34.89 19.48
C LEU A 14 -21.90 -34.52 18.99
N THR A 15 -21.70 -34.38 17.67
CA THR A 15 -20.39 -33.98 17.11
C THR A 15 -19.95 -32.60 17.61
N ARG A 16 -20.88 -31.64 17.74
CA ARG A 16 -20.55 -30.31 18.29
C ARG A 16 -20.14 -30.39 19.76
N LEU A 17 -20.85 -31.17 20.57
CA LEU A 17 -20.50 -31.39 21.98
C LEU A 17 -19.16 -32.10 22.14
N GLU A 18 -18.89 -33.13 21.32
CA GLU A 18 -17.59 -33.83 21.30
C GLU A 18 -16.44 -32.85 21.01
N HIS A 19 -16.62 -31.95 20.04
CA HIS A 19 -15.65 -30.92 19.73
C HIS A 19 -15.43 -29.94 20.89
N LEU A 20 -16.50 -29.41 21.48
CA LEU A 20 -16.42 -28.49 22.63
C LEU A 20 -15.74 -29.14 23.84
N PHE A 21 -16.05 -30.40 24.14
CA PHE A 21 -15.38 -31.15 25.22
C PHE A 21 -13.88 -31.29 24.95
N ALA A 22 -13.50 -31.71 23.74
CA ALA A 22 -12.08 -31.88 23.39
C ALA A 22 -11.30 -30.55 23.52
N SER A 23 -11.86 -29.45 23.00
CA SER A 23 -11.24 -28.12 23.12
C SER A 23 -11.23 -27.61 24.56
N TRP A 24 -12.24 -27.93 25.37
CA TRP A 24 -12.27 -27.61 26.79
C TRP A 24 -11.17 -28.34 27.58
N GLU A 25 -10.95 -29.62 27.31
CA GLU A 25 -9.85 -30.39 27.90
C GLU A 25 -8.48 -29.85 27.46
N GLU A 26 -8.32 -29.55 26.17
CA GLU A 26 -7.09 -28.99 25.61
C GLU A 26 -6.71 -27.65 26.27
N CYS A 27 -7.69 -26.78 26.52
CA CYS A 27 -7.46 -25.50 27.21
C CYS A 27 -7.44 -25.61 28.75
N ASN A 28 -7.48 -26.83 29.32
CA ASN A 28 -7.52 -27.11 30.75
C ASN A 28 -8.67 -26.41 31.49
N GLY A 29 -9.84 -26.36 30.85
CA GLY A 29 -11.03 -25.70 31.38
C GLY A 29 -10.91 -24.19 31.53
N LYS A 30 -9.97 -23.56 30.81
CA LYS A 30 -9.80 -22.12 30.75
C LYS A 30 -9.88 -21.65 29.31
N PRO A 31 -11.04 -21.11 28.88
CA PRO A 31 -11.23 -20.63 27.51
C PRO A 31 -10.14 -19.66 27.03
N ASP A 32 -9.58 -18.83 27.91
CA ASP A 32 -8.47 -17.91 27.58
C ASP A 32 -7.21 -18.62 27.05
N ASN A 33 -7.01 -19.90 27.39
CA ASN A 33 -5.89 -20.69 26.89
C ASN A 33 -6.16 -21.28 25.50
N HIS A 34 -7.43 -21.33 25.05
CA HIS A 34 -7.80 -21.87 23.75
C HIS A 34 -7.10 -21.07 22.64
N ARG A 35 -6.27 -21.76 21.85
CA ARG A 35 -5.51 -21.19 20.72
C ARG A 35 -4.77 -19.89 21.09
N LYS A 36 -4.19 -19.86 22.29
CA LYS A 36 -3.46 -18.70 22.79
C LYS A 36 -2.27 -18.33 21.91
N ASP A 37 -1.52 -19.33 21.46
CA ASP A 37 -0.36 -19.12 20.59
C ASP A 37 -0.76 -18.53 19.23
N ASP A 38 -1.89 -18.98 18.66
CA ASP A 38 -2.44 -18.41 17.42
C ASP A 38 -2.83 -16.95 17.61
N THR A 39 -3.48 -16.61 18.73
CA THR A 39 -3.88 -15.22 19.01
C THR A 39 -2.67 -14.31 19.24
N GLU A 40 -1.61 -14.82 19.87
CA GLU A 40 -0.36 -14.09 20.03
C GLU A 40 0.35 -13.87 18.67
N ALA A 41 0.34 -14.88 17.80
CA ALA A 41 0.89 -14.77 16.44
C ALA A 41 0.13 -13.73 15.59
N LEU A 42 -1.19 -13.63 15.76
CA LEU A 42 -2.03 -12.68 15.02
C LEU A 42 -1.97 -11.25 15.58
N PHE A 43 -1.40 -11.03 16.76
CA PHE A 43 -1.51 -9.74 17.46
C PHE A 43 -0.96 -8.56 16.64
N GLU A 44 0.24 -8.73 16.09
CA GLU A 44 0.89 -7.69 15.27
C GLU A 44 0.03 -7.36 14.04
N ASP A 45 -0.47 -8.40 13.36
CA ASP A 45 -1.21 -8.25 12.11
C ASP A 45 -2.62 -7.69 12.34
N ALA A 46 -3.33 -8.12 13.40
CA ALA A 46 -4.69 -7.68 13.68
C ALA A 46 -4.76 -6.31 14.37
N TYR A 47 -3.77 -5.91 15.16
CA TYR A 47 -3.85 -4.71 16.02
C TYR A 47 -2.79 -3.65 15.73
N ILE A 48 -1.59 -4.02 15.30
CA ILE A 48 -0.51 -3.06 15.02
C ILE A 48 -0.51 -2.62 13.56
N LEU A 49 -0.73 -3.55 12.63
CA LEU A 49 -0.77 -3.29 11.20
C LEU A 49 -1.82 -2.23 10.79
N PRO A 50 -3.04 -2.17 11.38
CA PRO A 50 -3.96 -1.05 11.16
C PRO A 50 -3.35 0.34 11.40
N THR A 51 -2.51 0.46 12.43
CA THR A 51 -1.85 1.74 12.76
C THR A 51 -0.76 2.08 11.73
N LYS A 52 -0.06 1.07 11.22
CA LYS A 52 0.90 1.22 10.12
C LYS A 52 0.20 1.64 8.83
N ILE A 53 -0.94 1.04 8.51
CA ILE A 53 -1.79 1.40 7.36
C ILE A 53 -2.16 2.89 7.40
N PHE A 54 -2.61 3.39 8.56
CA PHE A 54 -2.93 4.82 8.69
C PHE A 54 -1.72 5.74 8.42
N SER A 55 -0.52 5.30 8.83
CA SER A 55 0.72 6.04 8.55
C SER A 55 1.06 6.02 7.06
N LEU A 56 0.83 4.90 6.38
CA LEU A 56 0.97 4.76 4.93
C LEU A 56 -0.05 5.64 4.18
N GLU A 57 -1.30 5.72 4.62
CA GLU A 57 -2.33 6.58 4.04
C GLU A 57 -1.94 8.07 4.14
N ARG A 58 -1.37 8.49 5.27
CA ARG A 58 -0.84 9.85 5.40
C ARG A 58 0.31 10.09 4.42
N LYS A 59 1.22 9.13 4.27
CA LYS A 59 2.35 9.22 3.32
C LYS A 59 1.86 9.29 1.87
N GLU A 60 0.86 8.48 1.54
CA GLU A 60 0.20 8.46 0.23
C GLU A 60 -0.40 9.83 -0.12
N GLN A 61 -1.09 10.45 0.83
CA GLN A 61 -1.66 11.77 0.65
C GLN A 61 -0.58 12.87 0.51
N ASP A 62 0.53 12.77 1.25
CA ASP A 62 1.66 13.69 1.11
C ASP A 62 2.31 13.59 -0.28
N ILE A 63 2.48 12.38 -0.80
CA ILE A 63 3.02 12.15 -2.15
C ILE A 63 2.07 12.72 -3.21
N LYS A 64 0.76 12.48 -3.10
CA LYS A 64 -0.24 13.10 -3.98
C LYS A 64 -0.14 14.62 -4.00
N ASN A 65 -0.02 15.24 -2.82
CA ASN A 65 0.10 16.69 -2.72
C ASN A 65 1.39 17.21 -3.37
N LYS A 66 2.50 16.47 -3.25
CA LYS A 66 3.78 16.81 -3.91
C LYS A 66 3.69 16.67 -5.42
N LEU A 67 3.08 15.58 -5.91
CA LEU A 67 2.87 15.36 -7.34
C LEU A 67 2.02 16.47 -7.95
N ALA A 68 0.92 16.86 -7.31
CA ALA A 68 0.06 17.95 -7.80
C ALA A 68 0.81 19.28 -7.92
N LYS A 69 1.60 19.64 -6.90
CA LYS A 69 2.43 20.86 -6.94
C LYS A 69 3.48 20.81 -8.05
N LEU A 70 4.05 19.63 -8.27
CA LEU A 70 5.10 19.46 -9.25
C LEU A 70 4.54 19.47 -10.68
N GLU A 71 3.30 19.00 -10.86
CA GLU A 71 2.54 19.16 -12.11
C GLU A 71 2.30 20.64 -12.42
N GLU A 72 1.86 21.45 -11.45
CA GLU A 72 1.72 22.91 -11.61
C GLU A 72 3.05 23.59 -12.02
N VAL A 73 4.17 23.16 -11.42
CA VAL A 73 5.51 23.66 -11.77
C VAL A 73 5.88 23.28 -13.21
N LEU A 74 5.66 22.03 -13.61
CA LEU A 74 5.94 21.57 -14.97
C LEU A 74 5.10 22.30 -16.02
N GLU A 75 3.82 22.56 -15.74
CA GLU A 75 2.95 23.37 -16.58
C GLU A 75 3.47 24.80 -16.69
N SER A 76 3.88 25.41 -15.58
CA SER A 76 4.46 26.76 -15.58
C SER A 76 5.76 26.85 -16.36
N ILE A 77 6.66 25.87 -16.22
CA ILE A 77 7.91 25.81 -16.98
C ILE A 77 7.61 25.65 -18.47
N THR A 78 6.68 24.75 -18.82
CA THR A 78 6.28 24.53 -20.21
C THR A 78 5.68 25.79 -20.84
N ALA A 79 4.83 26.52 -20.11
CA ALA A 79 4.30 27.80 -20.56
C ALA A 79 5.42 28.83 -20.82
N ARG A 80 6.35 28.97 -19.88
CA ARG A 80 7.52 29.87 -20.02
C ARG A 80 8.42 29.47 -21.19
N MET A 81 8.62 28.18 -21.44
CA MET A 81 9.39 27.71 -22.59
C MET A 81 8.71 28.03 -23.92
N ASN A 82 7.37 27.95 -23.99
CA ASN A 82 6.61 28.31 -25.18
C ASN A 82 6.59 29.82 -25.45
N GLU A 83 6.82 30.65 -24.42
CA GLU A 83 6.94 32.11 -24.54
C GLU A 83 8.33 32.57 -25.01
N VAL A 84 9.34 31.69 -24.99
CA VAL A 84 10.66 31.99 -25.57
C VAL A 84 10.52 32.03 -27.08
N ASP A 85 10.62 33.23 -27.66
CA ASP A 85 10.50 33.46 -29.09
C ASP A 85 11.79 33.01 -29.80
N LEU A 86 11.82 31.75 -30.20
CA LEU A 86 12.97 31.13 -30.88
C LEU A 86 13.21 31.69 -32.29
N ASP A 87 12.27 32.49 -32.82
CA ASP A 87 12.32 33.14 -34.12
C ASP A 87 12.84 34.60 -34.06
N ASP A 88 13.34 35.09 -32.90
CA ASP A 88 13.92 36.43 -32.79
C ASP A 88 15.16 36.57 -33.72
N PRO A 89 15.16 37.52 -34.68
CA PRO A 89 16.27 37.76 -35.60
C PRO A 89 17.63 37.96 -34.91
N GLN A 90 17.67 38.46 -33.66
CA GLN A 90 18.93 38.61 -32.93
C GLN A 90 19.54 37.27 -32.51
N CYS A 91 18.71 36.26 -32.24
CA CYS A 91 19.14 34.89 -31.95
C CYS A 91 19.64 34.21 -33.23
N TYR A 92 18.98 34.48 -34.36
CA TYR A 92 19.40 34.03 -35.70
C TYR A 92 20.74 34.66 -36.15
N ASP A 93 20.95 35.96 -35.91
CA ASP A 93 22.18 36.67 -36.32
C ASP A 93 23.41 36.25 -35.48
N LEU A 94 23.25 36.03 -34.17
CA LEU A 94 24.29 35.46 -33.31
C LEU A 94 24.63 34.02 -33.70
N HIS A 95 23.63 33.25 -34.12
CA HIS A 95 23.78 31.88 -34.63
C HIS A 95 24.55 31.85 -35.96
N GLN A 96 24.14 32.65 -36.95
CA GLN A 96 24.81 32.72 -38.25
C GLN A 96 26.29 33.13 -38.10
N ALA A 97 26.60 34.08 -37.21
CA ALA A 97 27.97 34.49 -36.91
C ALA A 97 28.83 33.40 -36.25
N ARG A 98 28.22 32.41 -35.58
CA ARG A 98 28.90 31.28 -34.90
C ARG A 98 28.96 30.04 -35.77
N GLU A 99 27.94 29.78 -36.58
CA GLU A 99 27.89 28.73 -37.59
C GLU A 99 28.96 28.96 -38.66
N ILE A 100 29.14 30.22 -39.12
CA ILE A 100 30.27 30.61 -39.99
C ILE A 100 31.64 30.37 -39.31
N LYS A 101 31.72 30.38 -37.97
CA LYS A 101 32.94 30.04 -37.21
C LYS A 101 33.10 28.53 -36.94
N LEU A 102 32.02 27.75 -37.00
CA LEU A 102 31.97 26.32 -36.68
C LEU A 102 31.88 25.42 -37.90
N GLU A 103 31.49 25.90 -39.08
CA GLU A 103 31.58 25.16 -40.36
C GLU A 103 33.02 24.77 -40.71
N ASP A 104 34.01 25.43 -40.11
CA ASP A 104 35.42 25.05 -40.21
C ASP A 104 35.76 23.82 -39.33
N LYS A 105 34.85 23.38 -38.43
CA LYS A 105 35.01 22.27 -37.50
C LYS A 105 33.69 21.55 -37.16
N SER A 106 33.39 20.50 -37.93
CA SER A 106 32.54 19.34 -37.57
C SER A 106 31.02 19.45 -37.82
N GLY A 107 30.52 18.56 -38.69
CA GLY A 107 29.12 18.45 -39.07
C GLY A 107 28.28 17.56 -38.15
N LYS A 108 27.66 18.17 -37.13
CA LYS A 108 26.50 17.66 -36.38
C LYS A 108 25.78 18.84 -35.72
N SER A 109 24.67 19.36 -36.27
CA SER A 109 23.99 20.52 -35.67
C SER A 109 22.50 20.64 -36.01
N GLU A 110 21.70 19.61 -35.77
CA GLU A 110 20.23 19.80 -35.72
C GLU A 110 19.71 19.83 -34.27
N ASP A 111 20.25 19.00 -33.35
CA ASP A 111 19.81 18.99 -31.93
C ASP A 111 20.45 20.09 -31.06
N VAL A 112 21.45 20.82 -31.57
CA VAL A 112 22.17 21.88 -30.83
C VAL A 112 21.45 23.24 -30.90
N PHE A 113 20.47 23.36 -31.81
CA PHE A 113 19.87 24.64 -32.22
C PHE A 113 19.01 25.32 -31.13
N LEU A 114 18.46 24.55 -30.19
CA LEU A 114 17.55 25.05 -29.14
C LEU A 114 18.25 25.46 -27.83
N LEU A 115 19.53 25.12 -27.65
CA LEU A 115 20.25 25.31 -26.38
C LEU A 115 21.07 26.60 -26.29
N ASP A 116 21.13 27.40 -27.36
CA ASP A 116 22.01 28.58 -27.40
C ASP A 116 21.39 29.83 -26.71
N ASP A 117 20.11 29.80 -26.33
CA ASP A 117 19.50 30.79 -25.42
C ASP A 117 19.71 30.36 -23.95
N PRO A 118 20.46 31.14 -23.13
CA PRO A 118 20.71 30.80 -21.73
C PRO A 118 19.47 30.66 -20.85
N GLN A 119 18.37 31.37 -21.18
CA GLN A 119 17.10 31.31 -20.47
C GLN A 119 16.35 30.03 -20.83
N TYR A 120 16.33 29.65 -22.11
CA TYR A 120 15.74 28.38 -22.55
C TYR A 120 16.49 27.18 -21.97
N TYR A 121 17.83 27.22 -21.99
CA TYR A 121 18.65 26.17 -21.39
C TYR A 121 18.38 26.00 -19.89
N ALA A 122 18.28 27.10 -19.15
CA ALA A 122 17.96 27.06 -17.72
C ALA A 122 16.56 26.45 -17.46
N LEU A 123 15.56 26.83 -18.25
CA LEU A 123 14.21 26.26 -18.18
C LEU A 123 14.17 24.76 -18.53
N TYR A 124 14.96 24.34 -19.51
CA TYR A 124 15.07 22.93 -19.88
C TYR A 124 15.60 22.08 -18.73
N HIS A 125 16.69 22.51 -18.07
CA HIS A 125 17.24 21.82 -16.90
C HIS A 125 16.27 21.81 -15.71
N GLU A 126 15.55 22.92 -15.49
CA GLU A 126 14.51 23.00 -14.47
C GLU A 126 13.39 21.99 -14.74
N ARG A 127 12.97 21.88 -16.01
CA ARG A 127 11.98 20.89 -16.45
C ARG A 127 12.47 19.46 -16.27
N GLU A 128 13.70 19.15 -16.68
CA GLU A 128 14.28 17.81 -16.51
C GLU A 128 14.32 17.41 -15.04
N GLY A 129 14.83 18.28 -14.16
CA GLY A 129 14.87 18.00 -12.73
C GLY A 129 13.48 17.79 -12.12
N ALA A 130 12.47 18.56 -12.56
CA ALA A 130 11.10 18.35 -12.13
C ALA A 130 10.53 17.01 -12.65
N VAL A 131 10.78 16.63 -13.90
CA VAL A 131 10.34 15.33 -14.46
C VAL A 131 10.97 14.16 -13.72
N GLU A 132 12.27 14.22 -13.42
CA GLU A 132 12.96 13.19 -12.63
C GLU A 132 12.32 13.01 -11.24
N GLU A 133 12.03 14.12 -10.56
CA GLU A 133 11.36 14.09 -9.27
C GLU A 133 9.91 13.57 -9.38
N GLN A 134 9.18 13.91 -10.46
CA GLN A 134 7.85 13.37 -10.74
C GLN A 134 7.88 11.85 -10.85
N GLN A 135 8.84 11.32 -11.60
CA GLN A 135 9.00 9.89 -11.80
C GLN A 135 9.35 9.21 -10.47
N ARG A 136 10.30 9.76 -9.70
CA ARG A 136 10.68 9.24 -8.38
C ARG A 136 9.47 9.19 -7.42
N LEU A 137 8.69 10.26 -7.37
CA LEU A 137 7.48 10.32 -6.52
C LEU A 137 6.39 9.36 -7.00
N THR A 138 6.25 9.15 -8.31
CA THR A 138 5.29 8.19 -8.88
C THR A 138 5.66 6.76 -8.55
N GLU A 139 6.95 6.41 -8.63
CA GLU A 139 7.47 5.11 -8.21
C GLU A 139 7.25 4.91 -6.70
N GLU A 140 7.56 5.91 -5.88
CA GLU A 140 7.30 5.88 -4.44
C GLU A 140 5.81 5.71 -4.13
N HIS A 141 4.93 6.43 -4.85
CA HIS A 141 3.48 6.33 -4.71
C HIS A 141 3.00 4.90 -4.98
N SER A 142 3.45 4.30 -6.09
CA SER A 142 3.10 2.93 -6.46
C SER A 142 3.56 1.91 -5.41
N SER A 143 4.76 2.10 -4.84
CA SER A 143 5.29 1.25 -3.78
C SER A 143 4.46 1.36 -2.49
N VAL A 144 4.07 2.58 -2.11
CA VAL A 144 3.22 2.81 -0.92
C VAL A 144 1.85 2.18 -1.09
N LEU A 145 1.25 2.29 -2.29
CA LEU A 145 -0.05 1.64 -2.58
C LEU A 145 0.05 0.12 -2.48
N ALA A 146 1.11 -0.48 -3.02
CA ALA A 146 1.32 -1.92 -2.94
C ALA A 146 1.50 -2.41 -1.49
N GLU A 147 2.31 -1.69 -0.70
CA GLU A 147 2.52 -2.00 0.72
C GLU A 147 1.22 -1.86 1.53
N MET A 148 0.45 -0.81 1.28
CA MET A 148 -0.84 -0.59 1.92
C MET A 148 -1.85 -1.68 1.57
N ALA A 149 -1.94 -2.09 0.29
CA ALA A 149 -2.84 -3.16 -0.14
C ALA A 149 -2.50 -4.49 0.54
N LYS A 150 -1.21 -4.87 0.53
CA LYS A 150 -0.74 -6.07 1.22
C LYS A 150 -1.03 -6.01 2.72
N SER A 151 -0.77 -4.87 3.34
CA SER A 151 -0.99 -4.69 4.78
C SER A 151 -2.48 -4.79 5.14
N LYS A 152 -3.36 -4.21 4.32
CA LYS A 152 -4.83 -4.32 4.50
C LYS A 152 -5.29 -5.76 4.40
N GLU A 153 -4.87 -6.49 3.36
CA GLU A 153 -5.22 -7.91 3.20
C GLU A 153 -4.76 -8.76 4.38
N THR A 154 -3.51 -8.58 4.84
CA THR A 154 -2.98 -9.32 6.00
C THR A 154 -3.73 -8.96 7.29
N SER A 155 -4.04 -7.68 7.49
CA SER A 155 -4.78 -7.21 8.66
C SER A 155 -6.21 -7.76 8.68
N ASP A 156 -6.90 -7.76 7.54
CA ASP A 156 -8.27 -8.23 7.42
C ASP A 156 -8.35 -9.74 7.69
N GLN A 157 -7.43 -10.52 7.10
CA GLN A 157 -7.33 -11.97 7.36
C GLN A 157 -7.02 -12.26 8.83
N ALA A 158 -6.11 -11.50 9.44
CA ALA A 158 -5.77 -11.69 10.85
C ALA A 158 -6.94 -11.33 11.77
N MET A 159 -7.69 -10.27 11.45
CA MET A 159 -8.90 -9.89 12.18
C MET A 159 -10.00 -10.94 12.07
N GLU A 160 -10.20 -11.53 10.89
CA GLU A 160 -11.19 -12.58 10.65
C GLU A 160 -10.87 -13.82 11.52
N ILE A 161 -9.64 -14.34 11.45
CA ILE A 161 -9.23 -15.52 12.23
C ILE A 161 -9.30 -15.20 13.74
N ASN A 162 -8.88 -14.02 14.16
CA ASN A 162 -8.95 -13.62 15.55
C ASN A 162 -10.41 -13.54 16.04
N MET A 163 -11.35 -13.13 15.19
CA MET A 163 -12.78 -13.13 15.51
C MET A 163 -13.32 -14.55 15.67
N GLU A 164 -12.96 -15.48 14.79
CA GLU A 164 -13.31 -16.90 14.91
C GLU A 164 -12.81 -17.50 16.24
N ILE A 165 -11.55 -17.21 16.62
CA ILE A 165 -10.99 -17.68 17.90
C ILE A 165 -11.78 -17.10 19.09
N LEU A 166 -12.17 -15.83 19.03
CA LEU A 166 -12.98 -15.19 20.08
C LEU A 166 -14.38 -15.82 20.18
N GLU A 167 -15.00 -16.16 19.05
CA GLU A 167 -16.28 -16.88 19.04
C GLU A 167 -16.13 -18.28 19.65
N GLU A 168 -15.10 -19.04 19.28
CA GLU A 168 -14.80 -20.35 19.86
C GLU A 168 -14.59 -20.25 21.39
N ARG A 169 -13.86 -19.23 21.86
CA ARG A 169 -13.68 -18.97 23.29
C ARG A 169 -15.00 -18.68 23.99
N HIS A 170 -15.88 -17.89 23.39
CA HIS A 170 -17.19 -17.60 23.95
C HIS A 170 -18.07 -18.86 24.01
N GLU A 171 -18.00 -19.74 23.01
CA GLU A 171 -18.68 -21.05 23.06
C GLU A 171 -18.14 -21.94 24.19
N LEU A 172 -16.82 -21.97 24.37
CA LEU A 172 -16.17 -22.69 25.47
C LEU A 172 -16.53 -22.13 26.84
N GLU A 173 -16.60 -20.80 27.00
CA GLU A 173 -17.08 -20.17 28.23
C GLU A 173 -18.51 -20.59 28.57
N TRP A 174 -19.40 -20.57 27.58
CA TRP A 174 -20.78 -21.01 27.77
C TRP A 174 -20.84 -22.50 28.14
N PHE A 175 -20.04 -23.32 27.45
CA PHE A 175 -19.95 -24.75 27.70
C PHE A 175 -19.44 -25.06 29.12
N GLY A 176 -18.40 -24.38 29.58
CA GLY A 176 -17.89 -24.49 30.96
C GLY A 176 -18.95 -24.20 32.01
N ARG A 177 -19.75 -23.14 31.83
CA ARG A 177 -20.87 -22.81 32.74
C ARG A 177 -21.91 -23.91 32.81
N ILE A 178 -22.12 -24.66 31.73
CA ILE A 178 -23.04 -25.80 31.72
C ILE A 178 -22.44 -26.98 32.48
N LEU A 179 -21.15 -27.26 32.28
CA LEU A 179 -20.46 -28.32 33.02
C LEU A 179 -20.52 -28.06 34.53
N ASP A 180 -20.28 -26.83 34.97
CA ASP A 180 -20.40 -26.45 36.38
C ASP A 180 -21.79 -26.70 36.97
N HIS A 181 -22.85 -26.64 36.15
CA HIS A 181 -24.22 -26.94 36.58
C HIS A 181 -24.55 -28.44 36.60
N ILE A 182 -23.89 -29.25 35.76
CA ILE A 182 -24.17 -30.68 35.62
C ILE A 182 -23.27 -31.51 36.55
N GLU A 183 -22.01 -31.15 36.66
CA GLU A 183 -21.01 -31.75 37.55
C GLU A 183 -20.40 -30.65 38.44
N PRO A 184 -21.15 -30.18 39.46
CA PRO A 184 -20.60 -29.24 40.42
C PRO A 184 -19.40 -29.88 41.13
N SER A 185 -18.28 -29.15 41.16
CA SER A 185 -17.02 -29.56 41.79
C SER A 185 -17.15 -29.90 43.26
#